data_AF-A0A2Z5WWY1-F1
#
_entry.id   AF-A0A2Z5WWY1-F1
#
_cell.length_a   1.000
_cell.length_b   1.000
_cell.length_c   1.000
_cell.angle_alpha   90.00
_cell.angle_beta   90.00
_cell.angle_gamma   90.00
#
_symmetry.space_group_name_H-M   'P 1'
#
loop_
_entity.id
_entity.type
_entity.pdbx_description
1 polymer ?
#
loop_
_entity_poly.entity_id
_entity_poly.type
_entity_poly.pdbx_seq_one_letter_code
_entity_poly.pdbx_strand_id
1 'polypeptide(L)' 'MNTTVSILAEIPEELHETLKNYLESHPDWDQDRVFAAALSLFLLQNGGSDRLGGASHSYRSTAKVYLNALFQHSV' A
#
# COMPACT_ATOMS: atom_id res chain seq x y z
N MET A 1 -11.34 -14.90 11.41
CA MET A 1 -12.24 -14.29 10.43
C MET A 1 -11.54 -13.03 9.93
N ASN A 2 -10.96 -13.05 8.74
CA ASN A 2 -10.32 -11.87 8.17
C ASN A 2 -11.41 -11.08 7.46
N THR A 3 -12.02 -10.13 8.17
CA THR A 3 -13.00 -9.22 7.58
C THR A 3 -12.28 -8.32 6.60
N THR A 4 -12.44 -8.56 5.30
CA THR A 4 -11.95 -7.67 4.25
C THR A 4 -12.88 -6.47 4.14
N VAL A 5 -12.31 -5.28 4.00
CA VAL A 5 -13.04 -4.04 3.77
C VAL A 5 -12.70 -3.58 2.36
N SER A 6 -13.70 -3.50 1.48
CA SER A 6 -13.51 -2.95 0.14
C SER A 6 -13.40 -1.43 0.20
N ILE A 7 -12.42 -0.88 -0.50
CA ILE A 7 -12.21 0.56 -0.63
C ILE A 7 -12.66 0.97 -2.02
N LEU A 8 -13.64 1.87 -2.11
CA LEU A 8 -14.03 2.53 -3.35
C LEU A 8 -13.36 3.91 -3.38
N ALA A 9 -12.53 4.15 -4.38
CA ALA A 9 -11.86 5.43 -4.58
C ALA A 9 -11.95 5.83 -6.06
N GLU A 10 -12.25 7.09 -6.31
CA GLU A 10 -12.16 7.68 -7.64
C GLU A 10 -10.70 8.05 -7.91
N ILE A 11 -10.14 7.53 -9.00
CA ILE A 11 -8.77 7.83 -9.44
C ILE A 11 -8.80 8.42 -10.86
N PRO A 12 -7.85 9.28 -11.22
CA PRO A 12 -7.71 9.75 -12.59
C PRO A 12 -7.54 8.59 -13.58
N GLU A 13 -8.15 8.71 -14.76
CA GLU A 13 -8.08 7.67 -15.80
C GLU A 13 -6.64 7.32 -16.19
N GLU A 14 -5.79 8.34 -16.35
CA GLU A 14 -4.37 8.16 -16.67
C GLU A 14 -3.63 7.32 -15.62
N LEU A 15 -3.96 7.48 -14.33
CA LEU A 15 -3.40 6.67 -13.24
C LEU A 15 -3.86 5.22 -13.36
N HIS A 16 -5.15 5.01 -13.62
CA HIS A 16 -5.71 3.68 -13.82
C HIS A 16 -5.08 2.96 -15.02
N GLU A 17 -4.94 3.65 -16.17
CA GLU A 17 -4.33 3.07 -17.37
C GLU A 17 -2.85 2.71 -17.15
N THR A 18 -2.08 3.59 -16.53
CA THR A 18 -0.68 3.33 -16.22
C THR A 18 -0.52 2.17 -15.23
N LEU A 19 -1.36 2.11 -14.19
CA LEU A 19 -1.41 0.99 -13.25
C LEU A 19 -1.76 -0.32 -13.95
N LYS A 20 -2.77 -0.32 -14.82
CA LYS A 20 -3.19 -1.50 -15.58
C LYS A 20 -2.05 -2.02 -16.45
N ASN A 21 -1.40 -1.15 -17.22
CA ASN A 21 -0.26 -1.52 -18.06
C ASN A 21 0.90 -2.10 -17.24
N TYR A 22 1.14 -1.55 -16.04
CA TYR A 22 2.15 -2.08 -15.12
C TYR A 22 1.81 -3.49 -14.64
N LEU A 23 0.56 -3.74 -14.23
CA LEU A 23 0.09 -5.05 -13.79
C LEU A 23 0.10 -6.09 -14.92
N GLU A 24 -0.21 -5.69 -16.15
CA GLU A 24 -0.11 -6.57 -17.33
C GLU A 24 1.32 -7.08 -17.58
N SER A 25 2.33 -6.30 -17.19
CA SER A 25 3.74 -6.71 -17.28
C SER A 25 4.25 -7.49 -16.05
N HIS A 26 3.49 -7.53 -14.96
CA HIS A 26 3.87 -8.17 -13.69
C HIS A 26 2.75 -9.10 -13.20
N PRO A 27 2.68 -10.36 -13.68
CA PRO A 27 1.59 -11.27 -13.37
C PRO A 27 1.49 -11.66 -11.88
N ASP A 28 2.57 -11.50 -11.12
CA ASP A 28 2.61 -11.75 -9.67
C ASP A 28 2.06 -10.60 -8.81
N TRP A 29 1.71 -9.47 -9.45
CA TRP A 29 1.20 -8.28 -8.79
C TRP A 29 -0.28 -8.07 -9.11
N ASP A 30 -1.01 -7.63 -8.10
CA ASP A 30 -2.38 -7.16 -8.21
C ASP A 30 -2.48 -5.72 -7.71
N GLN A 31 -3.60 -5.07 -7.99
CA GLN A 31 -3.87 -3.70 -7.62
C GLN A 31 -3.74 -3.44 -6.10
N ASP A 32 -4.28 -4.32 -5.27
CA ASP A 32 -4.20 -4.23 -3.81
C ASP A 32 -2.76 -4.37 -3.31
N ARG A 33 -1.96 -5.26 -3.93
CA ARG A 33 -0.52 -5.36 -3.62
C ARG A 33 0.23 -4.08 -3.98
N VAL A 34 -0.01 -3.50 -5.15
CA VAL A 34 0.64 -2.24 -5.54
C VAL A 34 0.27 -1.13 -4.57
N PHE A 35 -1.01 -1.02 -4.18
CA PHE A 35 -1.45 -0.03 -3.21
C PHE A 35 -0.90 -0.25 -1.81
N ALA A 36 -0.89 -1.48 -1.30
CA ALA A 36 -0.30 -1.81 -0.01
C ALA A 36 1.21 -1.52 0.02
N ALA A 37 1.92 -1.82 -1.06
CA ALA A 37 3.33 -1.47 -1.23
C ALA A 37 3.54 0.04 -1.25
N ALA A 38 2.80 0.79 -2.07
CA ALA A 38 2.88 2.24 -2.15
C ALA A 38 2.57 2.92 -0.81
N LEU A 39 1.52 2.48 -0.12
CA LEU A 39 1.12 3.00 1.20
C LEU A 39 2.16 2.69 2.26
N SER A 40 2.66 1.45 2.34
CA SER A 40 3.71 1.08 3.30
C SER A 40 4.99 1.88 3.09
N LEU A 41 5.40 2.08 1.83
CA LEU A 41 6.57 2.87 1.46
C LEU A 41 6.37 4.34 1.82
N PHE A 42 5.21 4.91 1.49
CA PHE A 42 4.85 6.27 1.87
C PHE A 42 4.90 6.45 3.39
N LEU A 43 4.31 5.53 4.16
CA LEU A 43 4.33 5.57 5.62
C LEU A 43 5.75 5.42 6.19
N LEU A 44 6.61 4.59 5.58
CA LEU A 44 8.02 4.47 5.97
C LEU A 44 8.81 5.76 5.71
N GLN A 45 8.64 6.34 4.52
CA GLN A 45 9.34 7.54 4.08
C GLN A 45 8.91 8.78 4.88
N ASN A 46 7.61 8.91 5.15
CA ASN A 46 7.07 10.06 5.90
C ASN A 46 7.16 9.88 7.42
N GLY A 47 7.14 8.65 7.93
CA GLY A 47 7.19 8.35 9.36
C GLY A 47 8.57 8.52 10.02
N GLY A 48 9.65 8.54 9.22
CA GLY A 48 11.01 8.84 9.68
C GLY A 48 11.37 10.32 9.69
N SER A 49 10.56 11.16 9.04
CA SER A 49 10.70 12.61 9.09
C SER A 49 10.08 13.11 10.37
N ASP A 50 10.91 13.26 11.41
CA ASP A 50 10.60 13.75 12.76
C ASP A 50 10.11 15.21 12.80
N ARG A 51 9.14 15.55 11.94
CA ARG A 51 8.52 16.88 11.83
C ARG A 51 7.22 17.00 12.61
N LEU A 52 6.64 15.89 13.07
CA LEU A 52 5.47 15.89 13.96
C LEU A 52 5.75 15.05 15.20
N GLY A 53 6.16 15.73 16.28
CA GLY A 53 6.43 15.12 17.58
C GLY A 53 5.32 14.16 18.03
N GLY A 54 5.72 12.95 18.43
CA GLY A 54 4.87 11.98 19.13
C GLY A 54 4.25 10.86 18.28
N ALA A 55 4.19 10.97 16.94
CA ALA A 55 3.47 9.99 16.10
C ALA A 55 4.33 8.87 15.48
N SER A 56 5.65 8.92 15.64
CA SER A 56 6.61 8.04 14.92
C SER A 56 6.35 6.53 15.09
N HIS A 57 5.89 6.10 16.27
CA HIS A 57 5.59 4.68 16.53
C HIS A 57 4.37 4.17 15.74
N SER A 58 3.42 5.05 15.42
CA SER A 58 2.20 4.72 14.68
C SER A 58 2.50 4.46 13.21
N TYR A 59 3.25 5.35 12.54
CA TYR A 59 3.60 5.19 11.13
C TYR A 59 4.36 3.89 10.83
N ARG A 60 5.36 3.56 11.66
CA ARG A 60 6.14 2.34 11.49
C ARG A 60 5.32 1.07 11.77
N SER A 61 4.40 1.13 12.73
CA SER A 61 3.50 0.00 13.00
C SER A 61 2.48 -0.20 11.87
N THR A 62 1.88 0.88 11.36
CA THR A 62 0.94 0.83 10.24
C THR A 62 1.63 0.34 8.98
N ALA A 63 2.82 0.83 8.66
CA ALA A 63 3.57 0.37 7.49
C ALA A 63 3.90 -1.12 7.56
N LYS A 64 4.24 -1.65 8.76
CA LYS A 64 4.44 -3.10 8.96
C LYS A 64 3.18 -3.91 8.67
N VAL A 65 2.01 -3.42 9.04
CA VAL A 65 0.74 -4.11 8.75
C VAL A 65 0.50 -4.22 7.24
N TYR A 66 0.68 -3.12 6.50
CA TYR A 66 0.57 -3.14 5.03
C TYR A 66 1.64 -4.01 4.38
N LEU A 67 2.89 -3.98 4.88
CA LEU A 67 3.96 -4.84 4.37
C LEU A 67 3.62 -6.32 4.59
N ASN A 68 3.11 -6.68 5.77
CA ASN A 68 2.73 -8.05 6.07
C ASN A 68 1.60 -8.55 5.17
N ALA A 69 0.65 -7.68 4.81
CA ALA A 69 -0.41 -8.02 3.86
C ALA A 69 0.11 -8.43 2.47
N LEU A 70 1.25 -7.87 2.03
CA LEU A 70 1.92 -8.27 0.78
C LEU A 70 2.44 -9.71 0.83
N PHE A 71 3.02 -10.11 1.96
CA PHE A 71 3.60 -11.45 2.11
C PHE A 71 2.56 -12.53 2.44
N GLN A 72 1.44 -12.16 3.06
CA GLN A 72 0.39 -13.11 3.42
C GLN A 72 -0.52 -13.54 2.26
N HIS A 73 -0.59 -12.76 1.17
CA HIS A 73 -1.36 -13.11 -0.03
C HIS A 73 -0.60 -13.99 -1.03
N SER A 74 0.64 -14.38 -0.73
CA SER A 74 1.44 -15.27 -1.57
C SER A 74 1.08 -16.75 -1.31
N VAL A 75 -0.11 -17.18 -1.72
CA VAL A 75 -0.48 -18.61 -1.81
C VAL A 75 -1.25 -18.86 -3.08
#